data_AF-A0AAU5MJ17-F1
#
_entry.id   AF-A0AAU5MJ17-F1
#
_cell.length_a   1.000
_cell.length_b   1.000
_cell.length_c   1.000
_cell.angle_alpha   90.00
_cell.angle_beta   90.00
_cell.angle_gamma   90.00
#
_symmetry.space_group_name_H-M   'P 1'
#
loop_
_entity.id
_entity.type
_entity.pdbx_description
1 polymer ?
#
loop_
_entity_poly.entity_id
_entity_poly.type
_entity_poly.pdbx_seq_one_letter_code
_entity_poly.pdbx_strand_id
1 'polypeptide(L)'
;MPIFKRRRRNAVEADPIGAFWSWWSTSGATAVADAVTRRQPTDVNEELNERIAQISPDLEWELGPGLHAAHVLIVTAAGNPVQRAVARRWLRAAPPSDQTWEYADLRRPGPAVTIQFDGLPPVATDESVVSIEPDSASVHVGVHHPVFASLSVDAQRRVTFLILDLVLGEEMVETWVGAIDTLPAPPADAVPIDSLLPAVAGFAAEHTLEDGSPAWKMLEGTRDGQRVIATAEYPLRSIRRPHLDTHVAVSIYYPVVRDDGLPESEMLDELRAFEDHLTDRLGGSGNLLAHETSAGVRILHYYTDGTTPADAQLQAATTGWPHGKVTLTTNPDPAWHNVGHLSG
;
A
#
# COMPACT_ATOMS: atom_id res chain seq x y z
N MET A 1 26.65 53.14 -2.10
CA MET A 1 25.90 51.93 -2.53
C MET A 1 25.16 51.39 -1.33
N PRO A 2 23.85 51.16 -1.47
CA PRO A 2 23.37 49.81 -1.23
C PRO A 2 22.49 49.34 -2.38
N ILE A 3 22.83 48.17 -2.91
CA ILE A 3 22.04 47.44 -3.90
C ILE A 3 20.96 46.69 -3.13
N PHE A 4 19.72 47.16 -3.24
CA PHE A 4 18.56 46.42 -2.77
C PHE A 4 18.40 45.17 -3.65
N LYS A 5 18.82 44.03 -3.10
CA LYS A 5 18.62 42.71 -3.71
C LYS A 5 17.13 42.41 -3.64
N ARG A 6 16.40 42.72 -4.73
CA ARG A 6 15.01 42.33 -4.92
C ARG A 6 14.94 40.81 -4.81
N ARG A 7 14.43 40.32 -3.68
CA ARG A 7 14.12 38.90 -3.45
C ARG A 7 13.22 38.47 -4.61
N ARG A 8 13.74 37.63 -5.52
CA ARG A 8 12.89 36.90 -6.46
C ARG A 8 11.87 36.18 -5.58
N ARG A 9 10.60 36.57 -5.70
CA ARG A 9 9.50 35.69 -5.28
C ARG A 9 9.75 34.42 -6.10
N ASN A 10 10.12 33.33 -5.43
CA ASN A 10 10.08 32.02 -6.05
C ASN A 10 8.67 31.92 -6.63
N ALA A 11 8.57 31.76 -7.95
CA ALA A 11 7.34 31.23 -8.51
C ALA A 11 7.09 29.94 -7.74
N VAL A 12 5.90 29.82 -7.14
CA VAL A 12 5.46 28.56 -6.55
C VAL A 12 5.55 27.56 -7.71
N GLU A 13 6.55 26.68 -7.69
CA GLU A 13 6.58 25.54 -8.60
C GLU A 13 5.24 24.85 -8.41
N ALA A 14 4.44 24.78 -9.48
CA ALA A 14 3.12 24.18 -9.41
C ALA A 14 3.29 22.75 -8.89
N ASP A 15 2.51 22.38 -7.88
CA ASP A 15 2.40 21.01 -7.42
C ASP A 15 2.24 20.08 -8.65
N PRO A 16 3.19 19.15 -8.91
CA PRO A 16 3.16 18.33 -10.13
C PRO A 16 1.87 17.54 -10.28
N ILE A 17 1.25 17.09 -9.17
CA ILE A 17 -0.04 16.41 -9.19
C ILE A 17 -1.14 17.37 -9.65
N GLY A 18 -1.24 18.56 -9.06
CA GLY A 18 -2.17 19.61 -9.51
C GLY A 18 -1.95 20.03 -10.96
N ALA A 19 -0.69 20.11 -11.43
CA ALA A 19 -0.35 20.42 -12.81
C ALA A 19 -0.83 19.32 -13.78
N PHE A 20 -0.64 18.05 -13.42
CA PHE A 20 -1.17 16.90 -14.16
C PHE A 20 -2.69 17.00 -14.32
N TRP A 21 -3.41 17.17 -13.20
CA TRP A 21 -4.88 17.18 -13.24
C TRP A 21 -5.45 18.40 -13.94
N SER A 22 -4.79 19.57 -13.83
CA SER A 22 -5.20 20.76 -14.58
C SER A 22 -5.09 20.55 -16.10
N TRP A 23 -4.02 19.94 -16.57
CA TRP A 23 -3.90 19.57 -17.98
C TRP A 23 -4.92 18.50 -18.38
N TRP A 24 -5.07 17.46 -17.55
CA TRP A 24 -5.98 16.34 -17.82
C TRP A 24 -7.40 16.83 -18.05
N SER A 25 -7.92 17.68 -17.15
CA SER A 25 -9.26 18.27 -17.27
C SER A 25 -9.42 19.27 -18.41
N THR A 26 -8.32 19.91 -18.86
CA THR A 26 -8.38 20.92 -19.93
C THR A 26 -8.36 20.27 -21.32
N SER A 27 -7.53 19.25 -21.52
CA SER A 27 -7.32 18.66 -22.85
C SER A 27 -6.87 17.20 -22.81
N GLY A 28 -6.14 16.76 -21.77
CA GLY A 28 -5.55 15.42 -21.71
C GLY A 28 -6.58 14.31 -21.84
N ALA A 29 -7.66 14.37 -21.05
CA ALA A 29 -8.71 13.35 -21.05
C ALA A 29 -9.34 13.13 -22.44
N THR A 30 -9.61 14.20 -23.18
CA THR A 30 -10.18 14.13 -24.53
C THR A 30 -9.15 13.59 -25.53
N ALA A 31 -7.93 14.11 -25.51
CA ALA A 31 -6.87 13.67 -26.43
C ALA A 31 -6.57 12.17 -26.28
N VAL A 32 -6.51 11.68 -25.05
CA VAL A 32 -6.28 10.26 -24.75
C VAL A 32 -7.48 9.42 -25.19
N ALA A 33 -8.72 9.82 -24.90
CA ALA A 33 -9.91 9.07 -25.32
C ALA A 33 -10.01 8.98 -26.87
N ASP A 34 -9.67 10.06 -27.57
CA ASP A 34 -9.63 10.09 -29.03
C ASP A 34 -8.55 9.15 -29.59
N ALA A 35 -7.37 9.11 -28.96
CA ALA A 35 -6.28 8.21 -29.36
C ALA A 35 -6.66 6.73 -29.15
N VAL A 36 -7.29 6.39 -28.03
CA VAL A 36 -7.82 5.03 -27.76
C VAL A 36 -8.89 4.66 -28.80
N THR A 37 -9.82 5.55 -29.09
CA THR A 37 -10.89 5.34 -30.09
C THR A 37 -10.30 5.11 -31.50
N ARG A 38 -9.26 5.85 -31.87
CA ARG A 38 -8.53 5.68 -33.13
C ARG A 38 -7.63 4.44 -33.17
N ARG A 39 -7.52 3.68 -32.07
CA ARG A 39 -6.56 2.57 -31.89
C ARG A 39 -5.11 3.00 -32.14
N GLN A 40 -4.78 4.23 -31.74
CA GLN A 40 -3.45 4.83 -31.80
C GLN A 40 -3.01 5.33 -30.41
N PRO A 41 -3.05 4.50 -29.36
CA PRO A 41 -2.73 4.93 -28.00
C PRO A 41 -1.27 5.42 -27.87
N THR A 42 -0.38 4.97 -28.76
CA THR A 42 1.02 5.42 -28.83
C THR A 42 1.17 6.93 -29.05
N ASP A 43 0.19 7.59 -29.66
CA ASP A 43 0.20 9.04 -29.92
C ASP A 43 0.28 9.88 -28.64
N VAL A 44 -0.20 9.33 -27.50
CA VAL A 44 -0.27 10.04 -26.22
C VAL A 44 0.72 9.49 -25.19
N ASN A 45 1.46 8.43 -25.52
CA ASN A 45 2.39 7.78 -24.59
C ASN A 45 3.49 8.73 -24.12
N GLU A 46 4.09 9.50 -25.02
CA GLU A 46 5.18 10.43 -24.68
C GLU A 46 4.69 11.51 -23.71
N GLU A 47 3.55 12.14 -23.99
CA GLU A 47 3.00 13.18 -23.11
C GLU A 47 2.57 12.62 -21.74
N LEU A 48 1.95 11.43 -21.69
CA LEU A 48 1.62 10.78 -20.41
C LEU A 48 2.88 10.44 -19.61
N ASN A 49 3.88 9.84 -20.25
CA ASN A 49 5.16 9.51 -19.62
C ASN A 49 5.83 10.74 -19.03
N GLU A 50 5.94 11.84 -19.79
CA GLU A 50 6.56 13.08 -19.32
C GLU A 50 5.84 13.66 -18.11
N ARG A 51 4.49 13.69 -18.14
CA ARG A 51 3.71 14.29 -17.05
C ARG A 51 3.71 13.44 -15.79
N ILE A 52 3.69 12.12 -15.92
CA ILE A 52 3.76 11.22 -14.76
C ILE A 52 5.17 11.23 -14.17
N ALA A 53 6.21 11.25 -15.01
CA ALA A 53 7.60 11.38 -14.56
C ALA A 53 7.87 12.70 -13.80
N GLN A 54 7.13 13.78 -14.11
CA GLN A 54 7.17 15.02 -13.33
C GLN A 54 6.58 14.87 -11.92
N ILE A 55 5.64 13.95 -11.71
CA ILE A 55 5.13 13.60 -10.38
C ILE A 55 6.15 12.71 -9.66
N SER A 56 6.53 11.60 -10.28
CA SER A 56 7.59 10.72 -9.81
C SER A 56 8.05 9.82 -10.97
N PRO A 57 9.38 9.69 -11.18
CA PRO A 57 9.93 8.89 -12.29
C PRO A 57 9.70 7.37 -12.13
N ASP A 58 9.36 6.90 -10.93
CA ASP A 58 9.17 5.48 -10.64
C ASP A 58 7.69 5.05 -10.68
N LEU A 59 6.77 5.96 -11.02
CA LEU A 59 5.36 5.61 -11.24
C LEU A 59 5.17 5.03 -12.63
N GLU A 60 4.35 3.99 -12.71
CA GLU A 60 3.89 3.42 -13.97
C GLU A 60 2.45 3.83 -14.24
N TRP A 61 2.01 3.70 -15.49
CA TRP A 61 0.62 3.91 -15.85
C TRP A 61 0.11 2.93 -16.88
N GLU A 62 -1.20 2.78 -16.89
CA GLU A 62 -1.93 1.88 -17.77
C GLU A 62 -3.26 2.49 -18.18
N LEU A 63 -3.67 2.22 -19.42
CA LEU A 63 -5.01 2.53 -19.93
C LEU A 63 -5.75 1.23 -20.20
N GLY A 64 -6.99 1.14 -19.73
CA GLY A 64 -7.81 -0.05 -19.89
C GLY A 64 -9.31 0.27 -19.94
N PRO A 65 -10.17 -0.75 -20.10
CA PRO A 65 -11.61 -0.59 -19.91
C PRO A 65 -11.92 -0.26 -18.44
N GLY A 66 -12.80 0.71 -18.21
CA GLY A 66 -13.30 1.01 -16.86
C GLY A 66 -14.33 -0.02 -16.38
N LEU A 67 -14.55 -0.07 -15.06
CA LEU A 67 -15.64 -0.87 -14.48
C LEU A 67 -16.99 -0.18 -14.64
N HIS A 68 -17.01 1.15 -14.52
CA HIS A 68 -18.21 1.98 -14.55
C HIS A 68 -18.10 3.14 -15.55
N ALA A 69 -16.96 3.27 -16.22
CA ALA A 69 -16.68 4.24 -17.27
C ALA A 69 -16.14 3.55 -18.53
N ALA A 70 -16.09 4.26 -19.66
CA ALA A 70 -15.52 3.74 -20.89
C ALA A 70 -14.04 3.34 -20.75
N HIS A 71 -13.28 4.14 -19.98
CA HIS A 71 -11.85 3.97 -19.78
C HIS A 71 -11.45 4.14 -18.32
N VAL A 72 -10.39 3.46 -17.92
CA VAL A 72 -9.66 3.73 -16.69
C VAL A 72 -8.25 4.21 -17.02
N LEU A 73 -7.80 5.24 -16.30
CA LEU A 73 -6.38 5.57 -16.19
C LEU A 73 -5.88 5.08 -14.83
N ILE A 74 -4.95 4.14 -14.86
CA ILE A 74 -4.28 3.62 -13.68
C ILE A 74 -2.91 4.28 -13.58
N VAL A 75 -2.56 4.86 -12.43
CA VAL A 75 -1.19 5.32 -12.13
C VAL A 75 -0.74 4.63 -10.86
N THR A 76 0.18 3.69 -10.99
CA THR A 76 0.53 2.73 -9.93
C THR A 76 1.99 2.84 -9.51
N ALA A 77 2.24 2.40 -8.28
CA ALA A 77 3.56 2.20 -7.72
C ALA A 77 4.26 0.92 -8.23
N ALA A 78 3.57 0.05 -8.97
CA ALA A 78 4.11 -1.19 -9.54
C ALA A 78 4.89 -2.03 -8.50
N GLY A 79 4.26 -2.26 -7.35
CA GLY A 79 4.83 -2.99 -6.22
C GLY A 79 5.79 -2.19 -5.33
N ASN A 80 6.33 -1.05 -5.76
CA ASN A 80 7.28 -0.25 -4.97
C ASN A 80 6.60 0.46 -3.78
N PRO A 81 6.83 0.06 -2.52
CA PRO A 81 6.14 0.65 -1.38
C PRO A 81 6.36 2.16 -1.23
N VAL A 82 7.54 2.65 -1.60
CA VAL A 82 7.92 4.07 -1.46
C VAL A 82 7.04 4.97 -2.33
N GLN A 83 6.53 4.45 -3.46
CA GLN A 83 5.73 5.22 -4.41
C GLN A 83 4.22 5.15 -4.13
N ARG A 84 3.76 4.23 -3.27
CA ARG A 84 2.33 3.99 -2.98
C ARG A 84 1.62 5.26 -2.50
N ALA A 85 2.24 6.01 -1.61
CA ALA A 85 1.66 7.25 -1.09
C ALA A 85 1.50 8.32 -2.18
N VAL A 86 2.47 8.42 -3.10
CA VAL A 86 2.42 9.37 -4.22
C VAL A 86 1.31 8.99 -5.20
N ALA A 87 1.21 7.71 -5.58
CA ALA A 87 0.14 7.19 -6.43
C ALA A 87 -1.26 7.45 -5.81
N ARG A 88 -1.43 7.18 -4.51
CA ARG A 88 -2.69 7.45 -3.80
C ARG A 88 -3.02 8.94 -3.71
N ARG A 89 -2.02 9.80 -3.53
CA ARG A 89 -2.24 11.27 -3.54
C ARG A 89 -2.62 11.76 -4.94
N TRP A 90 -2.03 11.20 -5.99
CA TRP A 90 -2.47 11.45 -7.37
C TRP A 90 -3.94 11.10 -7.54
N LEU A 91 -4.36 9.89 -7.13
CA LEU A 91 -5.75 9.47 -7.23
C LEU A 91 -6.70 10.35 -6.40
N ARG A 92 -6.33 10.72 -5.17
CA ARG A 92 -7.15 11.58 -4.30
C ARG A 92 -7.35 13.00 -4.85
N ALA A 93 -6.43 13.48 -5.69
CA ALA A 93 -6.52 14.76 -6.36
C ALA A 93 -7.29 14.69 -7.70
N ALA A 94 -7.70 13.49 -8.13
CA ALA A 94 -8.43 13.30 -9.37
C ALA A 94 -9.78 14.05 -9.37
N PRO A 95 -10.24 14.53 -10.54
CA PRO A 95 -11.63 14.94 -10.69
C PRO A 95 -12.56 13.74 -10.45
N PRO A 96 -13.85 13.98 -10.11
CA PRO A 96 -14.83 12.92 -10.04
C PRO A 96 -14.89 12.11 -11.34
N SER A 97 -15.01 10.79 -11.23
CA SER A 97 -15.24 9.93 -12.39
C SER A 97 -16.53 10.31 -13.12
N ASP A 98 -16.54 10.09 -14.43
CA ASP A 98 -17.71 10.29 -15.29
C ASP A 98 -17.93 9.07 -16.21
N GLN A 99 -18.79 9.21 -17.23
CA GLN A 99 -19.08 8.10 -18.16
C GLN A 99 -17.87 7.73 -19.03
N THR A 100 -16.91 8.63 -19.19
CA THR A 100 -15.74 8.42 -20.04
C THR A 100 -14.57 7.89 -19.24
N TRP A 101 -14.28 8.49 -18.08
CA TRP A 101 -13.09 8.19 -17.30
C TRP A 101 -13.40 7.83 -15.85
N GLU A 102 -12.74 6.77 -15.39
CA GLU A 102 -12.45 6.51 -13.98
C GLU A 102 -10.94 6.42 -13.76
N TYR A 103 -10.53 6.46 -12.49
CA TYR A 103 -9.13 6.51 -12.09
C TYR A 103 -8.83 5.49 -11.00
N ALA A 104 -7.62 4.93 -11.01
CA ALA A 104 -7.16 4.02 -9.97
C ALA A 104 -5.66 4.19 -9.69
N ASP A 105 -5.23 3.93 -8.47
CA ASP A 105 -3.82 3.91 -8.08
C ASP A 105 -3.22 2.49 -8.01
N LEU A 106 -4.04 1.48 -8.29
CA LEU A 106 -3.70 0.06 -8.25
C LEU A 106 -4.31 -0.67 -9.43
N ARG A 107 -3.56 -1.63 -9.98
CA ARG A 107 -4.10 -2.60 -10.94
C ARG A 107 -5.16 -3.47 -10.26
N ARG A 108 -6.22 -3.77 -10.99
CA ARG A 108 -7.32 -4.64 -10.56
C ARG A 108 -7.21 -5.99 -11.29
N PRO A 109 -7.76 -7.08 -10.72
CA PRO A 109 -7.90 -8.33 -11.45
C PRO A 109 -8.55 -8.10 -12.82
N GLY A 110 -7.93 -8.61 -13.88
CA GLY A 110 -8.40 -8.48 -15.25
C GLY A 110 -8.73 -9.83 -15.90
N PRO A 111 -9.37 -9.81 -17.09
CA PRO A 111 -9.44 -11.01 -17.93
C PRO A 111 -8.03 -11.44 -18.37
N ALA A 112 -7.91 -12.67 -18.88
CA ALA A 112 -6.68 -13.13 -19.50
C ALA A 112 -6.25 -12.20 -20.64
N VAL A 113 -4.96 -11.87 -20.68
CA VAL A 113 -4.35 -10.98 -21.68
C VAL A 113 -3.04 -11.56 -22.19
N THR A 114 -2.59 -11.07 -23.33
CA THR A 114 -1.25 -11.36 -23.83
C THR A 114 -0.35 -10.15 -23.63
N ILE A 115 0.64 -10.30 -22.76
CA ILE A 115 1.66 -9.28 -22.50
C ILE A 115 2.64 -9.27 -23.67
N GLN A 116 3.00 -8.07 -24.12
CA GLN A 116 3.99 -7.84 -25.16
C GLN A 116 5.16 -7.07 -24.56
N PHE A 117 6.37 -7.65 -24.61
CA PHE A 117 7.59 -6.94 -24.27
C PHE A 117 8.44 -6.79 -25.52
N ASP A 118 9.09 -5.63 -25.67
CA ASP A 118 10.01 -5.44 -26.77
C ASP A 118 11.16 -6.46 -26.70
N GLY A 119 11.41 -7.14 -27.81
CA GLY A 119 12.43 -8.18 -27.92
C GLY A 119 12.14 -9.52 -27.21
N LEU A 120 10.98 -9.72 -26.59
CA LEU A 120 10.59 -11.01 -25.99
C LEU A 120 9.37 -11.62 -26.72
N PRO A 121 9.22 -12.95 -26.67
CA PRO A 121 7.99 -13.61 -27.11
C PRO A 121 6.76 -13.08 -26.34
N PRO A 122 5.57 -13.04 -26.99
CA PRO A 122 4.30 -12.80 -26.31
C PRO A 122 4.08 -13.75 -25.13
N VAL A 123 3.49 -13.24 -24.05
CA VAL A 123 3.20 -14.03 -22.85
C VAL A 123 1.69 -14.00 -22.61
N ALA A 124 1.00 -15.11 -22.89
CA ALA A 124 -0.43 -15.23 -22.64
C ALA A 124 -0.64 -15.64 -21.17
N THR A 125 -1.26 -14.79 -20.37
CA THR A 125 -1.35 -15.00 -18.91
C THR A 125 -2.01 -16.33 -18.57
N ASP A 126 -3.01 -16.75 -19.34
CA ASP A 126 -3.79 -17.99 -19.19
C ASP A 126 -3.04 -19.29 -19.54
N GLU A 127 -1.87 -19.20 -20.18
CA GLU A 127 -0.97 -20.36 -20.35
C GLU A 127 -0.17 -20.67 -19.09
N SER A 128 -0.26 -19.83 -18.06
CA SER A 128 0.43 -20.05 -16.79
C SER A 128 -0.26 -21.14 -15.97
N VAL A 129 0.57 -21.90 -15.24
CA VAL A 129 0.12 -22.83 -14.20
C VAL A 129 0.79 -22.48 -12.89
N VAL A 130 0.12 -22.75 -11.77
CA VAL A 130 0.57 -22.34 -10.44
C VAL A 130 0.49 -23.45 -9.41
N SER A 131 1.40 -23.41 -8.43
CA SER A 131 1.18 -24.06 -7.12
C SER A 131 0.58 -23.03 -6.17
N ILE A 132 -0.29 -23.48 -5.27
CA ILE A 132 -1.00 -22.64 -4.31
C ILE A 132 -0.87 -23.29 -2.93
N GLU A 133 -0.09 -22.66 -2.06
CA GLU A 133 0.24 -23.20 -0.74
C GLU A 133 -0.16 -22.19 0.35
N PRO A 134 -1.37 -22.28 0.91
CA PRO A 134 -1.76 -21.42 2.02
C PRO A 134 -0.98 -21.78 3.30
N ASP A 135 -0.52 -20.75 4.00
CA ASP A 135 0.01 -20.80 5.36
C ASP A 135 -0.91 -20.01 6.31
N SER A 136 -0.55 -19.86 7.58
CA SER A 136 -1.31 -19.18 8.62
C SER A 136 -1.60 -17.71 8.34
N ALA A 137 -0.82 -17.04 7.48
CA ALA A 137 -0.93 -15.61 7.23
C ALA A 137 -0.96 -15.18 5.76
N SER A 138 -0.65 -16.08 4.83
CA SER A 138 -0.52 -15.77 3.41
C SER A 138 -0.69 -17.00 2.54
N VAL A 139 -0.83 -16.78 1.23
CA VAL A 139 -0.77 -17.83 0.22
C VAL A 139 0.57 -17.74 -0.51
N HIS A 140 1.38 -18.80 -0.44
CA HIS A 140 2.60 -18.93 -1.23
C HIS A 140 2.26 -19.43 -2.62
N VAL A 141 2.91 -18.85 -3.63
CA VAL A 141 2.56 -19.09 -5.04
C VAL A 141 3.80 -19.38 -5.85
N GLY A 142 3.85 -20.58 -6.44
CA GLY A 142 4.80 -20.89 -7.49
C GLY A 142 4.16 -20.64 -8.85
N VAL A 143 4.83 -19.94 -9.76
CA VAL A 143 4.32 -19.63 -11.10
C VAL A 143 5.22 -20.24 -12.16
N HIS A 144 4.63 -21.01 -13.07
CA HIS A 144 5.28 -21.48 -14.28
C HIS A 144 4.54 -20.95 -15.52
N HIS A 145 5.30 -20.51 -16.53
CA HIS A 145 4.79 -20.24 -17.86
C HIS A 145 5.72 -20.91 -18.91
N PRO A 146 5.18 -21.55 -19.97
CA PRO A 146 6.00 -22.24 -20.98
C PRO A 146 7.12 -21.39 -21.58
N VAL A 147 6.86 -20.11 -21.81
CA VAL A 147 7.83 -19.10 -22.30
C VAL A 147 9.12 -19.01 -21.48
N PHE A 148 9.10 -19.36 -20.18
CA PHE A 148 10.26 -19.19 -19.28
C PHE A 148 11.50 -19.92 -19.77
N ALA A 149 11.34 -21.05 -20.48
CA ALA A 149 12.46 -21.78 -21.08
C ALA A 149 13.28 -20.94 -22.08
N SER A 150 12.72 -19.86 -22.61
CA SER A 150 13.35 -18.95 -23.56
C SER A 150 13.82 -17.61 -22.95
N LEU A 151 13.54 -17.38 -21.66
CA LEU A 151 13.80 -16.11 -20.98
C LEU A 151 15.00 -16.21 -20.03
N SER A 152 15.70 -15.09 -19.84
CA SER A 152 16.66 -14.95 -18.75
C SER A 152 15.96 -15.02 -17.40
N VAL A 153 16.67 -15.39 -16.33
CA VAL A 153 16.10 -15.47 -14.97
C VAL A 153 15.45 -14.16 -14.53
N ASP A 154 16.07 -13.02 -14.86
CA ASP A 154 15.52 -11.70 -14.53
C ASP A 154 14.23 -11.41 -15.29
N ALA A 155 14.16 -11.79 -16.58
CA ALA A 155 12.95 -11.66 -17.38
C ALA A 155 11.85 -12.59 -16.87
N GLN A 156 12.17 -13.83 -16.48
CA GLN A 156 11.19 -14.74 -15.88
C GLN A 156 10.58 -14.14 -14.61
N ARG A 157 11.42 -13.60 -13.71
CA ARG A 157 10.93 -12.92 -12.48
C ARG A 157 10.01 -11.76 -12.81
N ARG A 158 10.43 -10.85 -13.70
CA ARG A 158 9.61 -9.71 -14.11
C ARG A 158 8.25 -10.14 -14.68
N VAL A 159 8.25 -11.17 -15.52
CA VAL A 159 7.03 -11.74 -16.10
C VAL A 159 6.17 -12.39 -15.02
N THR A 160 6.74 -13.13 -14.07
CA THR A 160 6.01 -13.71 -12.93
C THR A 160 5.24 -12.64 -12.15
N PHE A 161 5.90 -11.56 -11.72
CA PHE A 161 5.23 -10.50 -10.96
C PHE A 161 4.12 -9.83 -11.77
N LEU A 162 4.37 -9.52 -13.05
CA LEU A 162 3.35 -8.90 -13.89
C LEU A 162 2.14 -9.81 -14.14
N ILE A 163 2.34 -11.12 -14.32
CA ILE A 163 1.23 -12.08 -14.42
C ILE A 163 0.39 -12.05 -13.15
N LEU A 164 1.02 -12.09 -11.98
CA LEU A 164 0.32 -12.05 -10.70
C LEU A 164 -0.47 -10.74 -10.53
N ASP A 165 0.12 -9.59 -10.84
CA ASP A 165 -0.56 -8.30 -10.74
C ASP A 165 -1.75 -8.18 -11.71
N LEU A 166 -1.66 -8.77 -12.90
CA LEU A 166 -2.77 -8.77 -13.87
C LEU A 166 -3.89 -9.74 -13.47
N VAL A 167 -3.56 -10.88 -12.88
CA VAL A 167 -4.52 -11.94 -12.50
C VAL A 167 -5.21 -11.60 -11.18
N LEU A 168 -4.44 -11.18 -10.17
CA LEU A 168 -4.91 -10.93 -8.81
C LEU A 168 -5.19 -9.46 -8.53
N GLY A 169 -4.66 -8.54 -9.33
CA GLY A 169 -4.55 -7.14 -8.94
C GLY A 169 -3.48 -6.93 -7.88
N GLU A 170 -2.93 -5.71 -7.85
CA GLU A 170 -1.83 -5.36 -6.94
C GLU A 170 -2.26 -5.43 -5.48
N GLU A 171 -3.51 -5.08 -5.15
CA GLU A 171 -3.98 -5.12 -3.76
C GLU A 171 -3.96 -6.55 -3.19
N MET A 172 -4.41 -7.56 -3.93
CA MET A 172 -4.43 -8.94 -3.43
C MET A 172 -3.03 -9.54 -3.38
N VAL A 173 -2.17 -9.26 -4.37
CA VAL A 173 -0.76 -9.67 -4.35
C VAL A 173 -0.08 -9.14 -3.10
N GLU A 174 -0.14 -7.83 -2.88
CA GLU A 174 0.57 -7.17 -1.78
C GLU A 174 -0.04 -7.43 -0.40
N THR A 175 -1.31 -7.86 -0.34
CA THR A 175 -1.97 -8.14 0.93
C THR A 175 -1.79 -9.59 1.37
N TRP A 176 -1.99 -10.54 0.44
CA TRP A 176 -2.23 -11.95 0.78
C TRP A 176 -1.21 -12.91 0.18
N VAL A 177 -0.45 -12.52 -0.84
CA VAL A 177 0.57 -13.39 -1.41
C VAL A 177 1.86 -13.28 -0.58
N GLY A 178 2.39 -14.42 -0.17
CA GLY A 178 3.63 -14.52 0.60
C GLY A 178 4.84 -14.73 -0.31
N ALA A 179 5.58 -15.82 -0.11
CA ALA A 179 6.63 -16.23 -1.03
C ALA A 179 6.08 -16.44 -2.46
N ILE A 180 6.83 -15.90 -3.43
CA ILE A 180 6.57 -16.05 -4.86
C ILE A 180 7.77 -16.76 -5.48
N ASP A 181 7.53 -17.93 -6.06
CA ASP A 181 8.56 -18.71 -6.74
C ASP A 181 8.35 -18.68 -8.25
N THR A 182 9.38 -18.25 -8.99
CA THR A 182 9.41 -18.38 -10.45
C THR A 182 9.91 -19.78 -10.81
N LEU A 183 9.01 -20.63 -11.30
CA LEU A 183 9.27 -22.04 -11.54
C LEU A 183 9.66 -22.30 -13.00
N PRO A 184 10.90 -22.76 -13.29
CA PRO A 184 11.35 -23.02 -14.67
C PRO A 184 10.67 -24.24 -15.30
N ALA A 185 10.04 -25.11 -14.50
CA ALA A 185 9.26 -26.26 -14.93
C ALA A 185 7.93 -26.29 -14.15
N PRO A 186 6.85 -26.86 -14.73
CA PRO A 186 5.57 -26.92 -14.05
C PRO A 186 5.65 -27.82 -12.80
N PRO A 187 5.06 -27.40 -11.66
CA PRO A 187 5.01 -28.24 -10.47
C PRO A 187 4.08 -29.45 -10.66
N ALA A 188 4.22 -30.48 -9.82
CA ALA A 188 3.46 -31.73 -9.98
C ALA A 188 1.97 -31.57 -9.64
N ASP A 189 1.67 -30.66 -8.74
CA ASP A 189 0.35 -30.26 -8.26
C ASP A 189 -0.17 -28.97 -8.93
N ALA A 190 0.41 -28.61 -10.08
CA ALA A 190 0.05 -27.39 -10.78
C ALA A 190 -1.45 -27.34 -11.13
N VAL A 191 -2.06 -26.19 -10.84
CA VAL A 191 -3.42 -25.84 -11.29
C VAL A 191 -3.36 -24.71 -12.32
N PRO A 192 -4.38 -24.56 -13.18
CA PRO A 192 -4.45 -23.40 -14.06
C PRO A 192 -4.49 -22.07 -13.28
N ILE A 193 -3.89 -21.02 -13.84
CA ILE A 193 -3.77 -19.71 -13.19
C ILE A 193 -5.11 -19.07 -12.80
N ASP A 194 -6.20 -19.38 -13.52
CA ASP A 194 -7.54 -18.85 -13.21
C ASP A 194 -8.11 -19.36 -11.87
N SER A 195 -7.53 -20.43 -11.33
CA SER A 195 -7.85 -20.97 -10.01
C SER A 195 -7.23 -20.15 -8.87
N LEU A 196 -6.24 -19.29 -9.17
CA LEU A 196 -5.52 -18.50 -8.18
C LEU A 196 -6.38 -17.41 -7.54
N LEU A 197 -7.12 -16.63 -8.33
CA LEU A 197 -7.96 -15.55 -7.81
C LEU A 197 -9.03 -16.06 -6.84
N PRO A 198 -9.84 -17.09 -7.17
CA PRO A 198 -10.78 -17.68 -6.22
C PRO A 198 -10.12 -18.22 -4.95
N ALA A 199 -8.93 -18.84 -5.06
CA ALA A 199 -8.23 -19.38 -3.90
C ALA A 199 -7.74 -18.28 -2.94
N VAL A 200 -7.10 -17.24 -3.46
CA VAL A 200 -6.63 -16.10 -2.65
C VAL A 200 -7.81 -15.30 -2.09
N ALA A 201 -8.90 -15.13 -2.86
CA ALA A 201 -10.11 -14.47 -2.38
C ALA A 201 -10.79 -15.26 -1.26
N GLY A 202 -10.85 -16.59 -1.38
CA GLY A 202 -11.35 -17.47 -0.32
C GLY A 202 -10.50 -17.37 0.95
N PHE A 203 -9.17 -17.42 0.81
CA PHE A 203 -8.25 -17.22 1.92
C PHE A 203 -8.45 -15.85 2.60
N ALA A 204 -8.56 -14.78 1.82
CA ALA A 204 -8.80 -13.44 2.33
C ALA A 204 -10.08 -13.34 3.16
N ALA A 205 -11.17 -13.96 2.67
CA ALA A 205 -12.47 -13.94 3.34
C ALA A 205 -12.47 -14.66 4.71
N GLU A 206 -11.66 -15.71 4.87
CA GLU A 206 -11.48 -16.39 6.17
C GLU A 206 -10.71 -15.55 7.20
N HIS A 207 -10.04 -14.50 6.71
CA HIS A 207 -9.05 -13.73 7.44
C HIS A 207 -9.45 -12.27 7.67
N THR A 208 -10.59 -11.85 7.14
CA THR A 208 -11.22 -10.55 7.37
C THR A 208 -12.58 -10.70 8.04
N LEU A 209 -13.13 -9.61 8.55
CA LEU A 209 -14.51 -9.59 9.03
C LEU A 209 -15.49 -9.74 7.85
N GLU A 210 -16.77 -10.02 8.14
CA GLU A 210 -17.82 -10.22 7.12
C GLU A 210 -17.98 -9.02 6.17
N ASP A 211 -17.65 -7.81 6.63
CA ASP A 211 -17.69 -6.58 5.82
C ASP A 211 -16.39 -6.30 5.05
N GLY A 212 -15.42 -7.23 5.09
CA GLY A 212 -14.10 -7.10 4.47
C GLY A 212 -13.13 -6.20 5.23
N SER A 213 -13.55 -5.63 6.37
CA SER A 213 -12.67 -4.87 7.22
C SER A 213 -11.65 -5.78 7.91
N PRO A 214 -10.45 -5.27 8.23
CA PRO A 214 -9.46 -6.04 8.94
C PRO A 214 -9.95 -6.45 10.33
N ALA A 215 -9.57 -7.66 10.75
CA ALA A 215 -9.77 -8.11 12.12
C ALA A 215 -8.64 -7.58 13.02
N TRP A 216 -8.88 -7.51 14.33
CA TRP A 216 -7.82 -7.28 15.32
C TRP A 216 -7.40 -8.60 15.95
N LYS A 217 -6.10 -8.91 15.88
CA LYS A 217 -5.54 -10.13 16.48
C LYS A 217 -4.74 -9.77 17.73
N MET A 218 -4.95 -10.57 18.78
CA MET A 218 -4.13 -10.54 19.99
C MET A 218 -2.94 -11.47 19.81
N LEU A 219 -1.75 -10.98 20.11
CA LEU A 219 -0.48 -11.69 20.07
C LEU A 219 0.11 -11.72 21.48
N GLU A 220 0.69 -12.84 21.85
CA GLU A 220 1.41 -13.00 23.12
C GLU A 220 2.81 -13.55 22.86
N GLY A 221 3.80 -12.99 23.53
CA GLY A 221 5.19 -13.41 23.37
C GLY A 221 6.07 -12.95 24.53
N THR A 222 7.38 -13.02 24.31
CA THR A 222 8.38 -12.52 25.26
C THR A 222 9.43 -11.66 24.56
N ARG A 223 9.89 -10.59 25.22
CA ARG A 223 10.96 -9.70 24.78
C ARG A 223 11.87 -9.45 25.96
N ASP A 224 13.16 -9.77 25.81
CA ASP A 224 14.16 -9.66 26.89
C ASP A 224 13.73 -10.37 28.20
N GLY A 225 13.05 -11.51 28.07
CA GLY A 225 12.53 -12.30 29.20
C GLY A 225 11.27 -11.73 29.86
N GLN A 226 10.74 -10.61 29.38
CA GLN A 226 9.49 -10.00 29.85
C GLN A 226 8.33 -10.39 28.94
N ARG A 227 7.14 -10.56 29.53
CA ARG A 227 5.92 -10.86 28.77
C ARG A 227 5.55 -9.66 27.90
N VAL A 228 5.11 -9.93 26.67
CA VAL A 228 4.57 -8.93 25.75
C VAL A 228 3.16 -9.36 25.34
N ILE A 229 2.22 -8.43 25.45
CA ILE A 229 0.90 -8.55 24.85
C ILE A 229 0.80 -7.48 23.77
N ALA A 230 0.49 -7.89 22.54
CA ALA A 230 0.28 -6.96 21.43
C ALA A 230 -1.10 -7.20 20.80
N THR A 231 -1.67 -6.15 20.24
CA THR A 231 -2.88 -6.22 19.44
C THR A 231 -2.63 -5.46 18.16
N ALA A 232 -2.87 -6.09 17.02
CA ALA A 232 -2.60 -5.51 15.71
C ALA A 232 -3.76 -5.78 14.75
N GLU A 233 -3.98 -4.84 13.86
CA GLU A 233 -4.84 -4.98 12.70
C GLU A 233 -4.28 -6.09 11.79
N TYR A 234 -5.17 -6.90 11.22
CA TYR A 234 -4.81 -8.01 10.36
C TYR A 234 -5.71 -8.05 9.11
N PRO A 235 -5.15 -8.12 7.89
CA PRO A 235 -3.71 -8.12 7.58
C PRO A 235 -3.08 -6.73 7.73
N LEU A 236 -1.85 -6.70 8.25
CA LEU A 236 -1.07 -5.49 8.49
C LEU A 236 -0.20 -5.17 7.26
N ARG A 237 -0.78 -4.52 6.26
CA ARG A 237 -0.14 -4.28 4.95
C ARG A 237 -0.38 -2.85 4.44
N SER A 238 0.70 -2.15 4.09
CA SER A 238 0.61 -0.72 3.71
C SER A 238 -0.20 -0.45 2.46
N ILE A 239 -0.33 -1.43 1.56
CA ILE A 239 -1.14 -1.34 0.34
C ILE A 239 -2.62 -1.00 0.62
N ARG A 240 -3.12 -1.35 1.80
CA ARG A 240 -4.52 -1.08 2.20
C ARG A 240 -4.75 0.40 2.54
N ARG A 241 -3.72 1.07 3.07
CA ARG A 241 -3.74 2.52 3.33
C ARG A 241 -2.44 3.19 2.85
N PRO A 242 -2.20 3.25 1.52
CA PRO A 242 -0.94 3.73 0.91
C PRO A 242 -0.48 5.11 1.35
N HIS A 243 -1.44 5.99 1.63
CA HIS A 243 -1.19 7.37 2.03
C HIS A 243 -0.65 7.50 3.45
N LEU A 244 -0.77 6.46 4.29
CA LEU A 244 -0.24 6.46 5.64
C LEU A 244 1.21 5.98 5.61
N ASP A 245 2.10 6.87 5.22
CA ASP A 245 3.51 6.61 4.91
C ASP A 245 4.48 6.97 6.04
N THR A 246 3.97 7.47 7.16
CA THR A 246 4.79 7.94 8.29
C THR A 246 4.41 7.21 9.57
N HIS A 247 5.34 6.45 10.13
CA HIS A 247 5.19 5.77 11.41
C HIS A 247 5.43 6.74 12.57
N VAL A 248 4.52 6.73 13.54
CA VAL A 248 4.61 7.46 14.79
C VAL A 248 4.46 6.48 15.94
N ALA A 249 5.57 6.14 16.60
CA ALA A 249 5.58 5.31 17.79
C ALA A 249 5.39 6.19 19.03
N VAL A 250 4.32 5.98 19.79
CA VAL A 250 4.07 6.69 21.06
C VAL A 250 4.31 5.71 22.21
N SER A 251 5.40 5.89 22.95
CA SER A 251 5.72 5.08 24.13
C SER A 251 5.20 5.76 25.39
N ILE A 252 4.28 5.08 26.08
CA ILE A 252 3.60 5.55 27.28
C ILE A 252 4.09 4.71 28.45
N TYR A 253 4.82 5.34 29.38
CA TYR A 253 5.35 4.68 30.56
C TYR A 253 4.33 4.71 31.69
N TYR A 254 4.15 3.60 32.39
CA TYR A 254 3.24 3.48 33.55
C TYR A 254 3.95 2.75 34.71
N PRO A 255 3.51 2.96 35.97
CA PRO A 255 4.07 2.27 37.12
C PRO A 255 3.78 0.77 37.05
N VAL A 256 4.83 -0.04 37.18
CA VAL A 256 4.71 -1.50 37.22
C VAL A 256 4.44 -1.94 38.65
N VAL A 257 3.32 -2.64 38.84
CA VAL A 257 2.95 -3.26 40.12
C VAL A 257 3.03 -4.79 40.04
N ARG A 258 2.72 -5.37 38.86
CA ARG A 258 2.76 -6.81 38.62
C ARG A 258 4.16 -7.29 38.27
N ASP A 259 4.49 -8.51 38.72
CA ASP A 259 5.78 -9.16 38.44
C ASP A 259 6.03 -9.41 36.94
N ASP A 260 4.98 -9.51 36.13
CA ASP A 260 5.06 -9.74 34.69
C ASP A 260 5.17 -8.44 33.87
N GLY A 261 5.25 -7.28 34.53
CA GLY A 261 5.42 -5.98 33.87
C GLY A 261 4.16 -5.42 33.21
N LEU A 262 3.04 -6.14 33.21
CA LEU A 262 1.78 -5.73 32.60
C LEU A 262 0.96 -4.82 33.53
N PRO A 263 0.04 -4.00 33.00
CA PRO A 263 -0.82 -3.17 33.83
C PRO A 263 -1.89 -4.01 34.55
N GLU A 264 -2.36 -3.51 35.68
CA GLU A 264 -3.62 -3.95 36.29
C GLU A 264 -4.82 -3.30 35.59
N SER A 265 -6.04 -3.72 35.93
CA SER A 265 -7.26 -3.27 35.23
C SER A 265 -7.43 -1.75 35.21
N GLU A 266 -7.23 -1.08 36.35
CA GLU A 266 -7.38 0.38 36.45
C GLU A 266 -6.38 1.11 35.55
N MET A 267 -5.12 0.68 35.55
CA MET A 267 -4.09 1.26 34.68
C MET A 267 -4.35 0.97 33.20
N LEU A 268 -4.91 -0.20 32.88
CA LEU A 268 -5.29 -0.53 31.51
C LEU A 268 -6.42 0.38 31.01
N ASP A 269 -7.39 0.70 31.86
CA ASP A 269 -8.48 1.62 31.51
C ASP A 269 -7.96 3.05 31.26
N GLU A 270 -7.00 3.50 32.06
CA GLU A 270 -6.34 4.79 31.85
C GLU A 270 -5.51 4.83 30.55
N LEU A 271 -4.75 3.77 30.26
CA LEU A 271 -4.00 3.63 29.01
C LEU A 271 -4.91 3.66 27.78
N ARG A 272 -6.07 3.01 27.86
CA ARG A 272 -7.10 3.03 26.80
C ARG A 272 -7.71 4.42 26.63
N ALA A 273 -8.07 5.08 27.72
CA ALA A 273 -8.60 6.45 27.65
C ALA A 273 -7.58 7.43 27.02
N PHE A 274 -6.29 7.23 27.28
CA PHE A 274 -5.23 8.04 26.66
C PHE A 274 -5.03 7.68 25.17
N GLU A 275 -5.12 6.40 24.81
CA GLU A 275 -5.13 5.95 23.41
C GLU A 275 -6.30 6.54 22.61
N ASP A 276 -7.52 6.53 23.17
CA ASP A 276 -8.70 7.14 22.57
C ASP A 276 -8.47 8.65 22.39
N HIS A 277 -7.96 9.33 23.43
CA HIS A 277 -7.63 10.76 23.37
C HIS A 277 -6.66 11.09 22.23
N LEU A 278 -5.60 10.28 22.04
CA LEU A 278 -4.62 10.50 20.97
C LEU A 278 -5.22 10.21 19.60
N THR A 279 -5.98 9.13 19.47
CA THR A 279 -6.62 8.71 18.21
C THR A 279 -7.61 9.76 17.72
N ASP A 280 -8.40 10.35 18.62
CA ASP A 280 -9.37 11.41 18.31
C ASP A 280 -8.72 12.68 17.70
N ARG A 281 -7.42 12.91 17.93
CA ARG A 281 -6.71 14.08 17.40
C ARG A 281 -6.34 13.98 15.94
N LEU A 282 -6.26 12.76 15.40
CA LEU A 282 -5.79 12.54 14.04
C LEU A 282 -6.81 12.97 12.98
N GLY A 283 -8.10 13.02 13.31
CA GLY A 283 -9.14 13.56 12.42
C GLY A 283 -9.18 12.92 11.02
N GLY A 284 -8.79 11.65 10.90
CA GLY A 284 -8.68 10.92 9.61
C GLY A 284 -7.32 11.03 8.90
N SER A 285 -6.36 11.78 9.46
CA SER A 285 -4.99 11.92 8.93
C SER A 285 -4.05 10.80 9.38
N GLY A 286 -4.56 9.82 10.11
CA GLY A 286 -3.83 8.66 10.57
C GLY A 286 -4.70 7.63 11.28
N ASN A 287 -4.14 6.45 11.51
CA ASN A 287 -4.79 5.34 12.20
C ASN A 287 -3.81 4.68 13.18
N LEU A 288 -4.34 4.23 14.33
CA LEU A 288 -3.67 3.24 15.16
C LEU A 288 -3.74 1.89 14.45
N LEU A 289 -2.60 1.26 14.19
CA LEU A 289 -2.55 -0.04 13.51
C LEU A 289 -2.22 -1.19 14.46
N ALA A 290 -1.49 -0.87 15.53
CA ALA A 290 -1.13 -1.83 16.54
C ALA A 290 -0.79 -1.14 17.86
N HIS A 291 -0.89 -1.88 18.95
CA HIS A 291 -0.29 -1.50 20.22
C HIS A 291 0.35 -2.71 20.89
N GLU A 292 1.44 -2.48 21.61
CA GLU A 292 2.12 -3.51 22.40
C GLU A 292 2.33 -3.02 23.83
N THR A 293 2.26 -3.93 24.79
CA THR A 293 2.43 -3.64 26.21
C THR A 293 3.40 -4.63 26.83
N SER A 294 4.46 -4.10 27.45
CA SER A 294 5.48 -4.89 28.13
C SER A 294 6.28 -4.02 29.10
N ALA A 295 6.69 -4.61 30.23
CA ALA A 295 7.69 -4.04 31.14
C ALA A 295 7.46 -2.56 31.52
N GLY A 296 6.20 -2.19 31.83
CA GLY A 296 5.87 -0.81 32.22
C GLY A 296 5.72 0.18 31.07
N VAL A 297 5.66 -0.29 29.83
CA VAL A 297 5.51 0.55 28.65
C VAL A 297 4.41 0.01 27.74
N ARG A 298 3.50 0.90 27.32
CA ARG A 298 2.60 0.66 26.17
C ARG A 298 3.11 1.47 24.98
N ILE A 299 3.33 0.81 23.85
CA ILE A 299 3.70 1.47 22.60
C ILE A 299 2.49 1.44 21.68
N LEU A 300 2.06 2.61 21.23
CA LEU A 300 1.04 2.77 20.20
C LEU A 300 1.73 3.01 18.85
N HIS A 301 1.38 2.22 17.84
CA HIS A 301 1.91 2.33 16.49
C HIS A 301 0.88 3.02 15.59
N TYR A 302 0.97 4.34 15.52
CA TYR A 302 0.19 5.12 14.57
C TYR A 302 0.90 5.17 13.22
N TYR A 303 0.12 5.15 12.15
CA TYR A 303 0.58 5.55 10.82
C TYR A 303 -0.25 6.73 10.35
N THR A 304 0.45 7.73 9.84
CA THR A 304 -0.10 9.04 9.48
C THR A 304 0.27 9.40 8.05
N ASP A 305 -0.53 10.27 7.43
CA ASP A 305 -0.18 10.88 6.14
C ASP A 305 0.89 11.95 6.37
N GLY A 306 2.11 11.70 5.89
CA GLY A 306 3.27 12.57 6.08
C GLY A 306 3.16 13.96 5.46
N THR A 307 2.10 14.25 4.69
CA THR A 307 1.79 15.60 4.19
C THR A 307 0.90 16.43 5.12
N THR A 308 0.42 15.83 6.20
CA THR A 308 -0.47 16.45 7.18
C THR A 308 0.29 16.76 8.49
N PRO A 309 -0.22 17.65 9.35
CA PRO A 309 0.41 17.93 10.66
C PRO A 309 0.10 16.87 11.74
N ALA A 310 -0.26 15.65 11.35
CA ALA A 310 -0.77 14.61 12.25
C ALA A 310 0.23 14.20 13.34
N ASP A 311 1.51 14.12 13.01
CA ASP A 311 2.60 13.84 13.95
C ASP A 311 2.74 14.96 15.02
N ALA A 312 2.67 16.23 14.59
CA ALA A 312 2.69 17.38 15.48
C ALA A 312 1.44 17.45 16.37
N GLN A 313 0.28 17.03 15.84
CA GLN A 313 -0.96 16.92 16.61
C GLN A 313 -0.85 15.84 17.70
N LEU A 314 -0.32 14.66 17.37
CA LEU A 314 -0.05 13.60 18.35
C LEU A 314 0.93 14.09 19.42
N GLN A 315 2.05 14.71 19.00
CA GLN A 315 3.06 15.25 19.91
C GLN A 315 2.47 16.26 20.90
N ALA A 316 1.63 17.18 20.44
CA ALA A 316 0.94 18.15 21.29
C ALA A 316 -0.06 17.48 22.25
N ALA A 317 -0.72 16.40 21.82
CA ALA A 317 -1.71 15.67 22.60
C ALA A 317 -1.10 14.71 23.64
N THR A 318 0.22 14.48 23.61
CA THR A 318 0.89 13.66 24.64
C THR A 318 0.89 14.29 26.03
N THR A 319 0.57 15.59 26.15
CA THR A 319 0.51 16.25 27.45
C THR A 319 -0.69 15.76 28.25
N GLY A 320 -0.49 15.47 29.54
CA GLY A 320 -1.60 15.14 30.45
C GLY A 320 -1.64 13.70 30.92
N TRP A 321 -0.73 12.83 30.45
CA TRP A 321 -0.52 11.52 31.06
C TRP A 321 0.08 11.68 32.48
N PRO A 322 -0.61 11.27 33.56
CA PRO A 322 -0.17 11.56 34.92
C PRO A 322 0.81 10.51 35.49
N HIS A 323 0.95 9.36 34.83
CA HIS A 323 1.61 8.17 35.40
C HIS A 323 3.03 7.93 34.90
N GLY A 324 3.60 8.85 34.15
CA GLY A 324 4.97 8.71 33.69
C GLY A 324 5.32 9.56 32.49
N LYS A 325 6.42 9.18 31.85
CA LYS A 325 6.89 9.82 30.63
C LYS A 325 6.07 9.34 29.43
N VAL A 326 5.84 10.22 28.47
CA VAL A 326 5.43 9.85 27.12
C VAL A 326 6.52 10.31 26.15
N THR A 327 6.95 9.41 25.25
CA THR A 327 7.90 9.74 24.18
C THR A 327 7.30 9.39 22.84
N LEU A 328 7.71 10.13 21.81
CA LEU A 328 7.24 9.95 20.45
C LEU A 328 8.45 9.87 19.50
N THR A 329 8.42 8.92 18.59
CA THR A 329 9.40 8.77 17.51
C THR A 329 8.66 8.75 16.18
N THR A 330 9.05 9.62 15.25
CA THR A 330 8.45 9.75 13.92
C THR A 330 9.46 9.38 12.86
N ASN A 331 9.11 8.47 11.95
CA ASN A 331 9.95 8.11 10.81
C ASN A 331 9.10 7.87 9.54
N PRO A 332 9.57 8.27 8.34
CA PRO A 332 9.02 7.76 7.09
C PRO A 332 9.14 6.24 7.05
N ASP A 333 8.02 5.56 6.78
CA ASP A 333 7.96 4.10 6.69
C ASP A 333 6.82 3.66 5.76
N PRO A 334 6.93 3.93 4.44
CA PRO A 334 5.86 3.68 3.47
C PRO A 334 5.54 2.18 3.27
N ALA A 335 6.44 1.28 3.69
CA ALA A 335 6.24 -0.17 3.63
C ALA A 335 5.72 -0.77 4.95
N TRP A 336 5.58 0.04 6.00
CA TRP A 336 5.18 -0.38 7.35
C TRP A 336 6.16 -1.38 8.00
N HIS A 337 7.46 -1.25 7.78
CA HIS A 337 8.48 -2.13 8.35
C HIS A 337 8.48 -2.12 9.88
N ASN A 338 8.22 -0.97 10.52
CA ASN A 338 8.26 -0.81 11.97
C ASN A 338 7.17 -1.59 12.71
N VAL A 339 6.17 -2.11 11.99
CA VAL A 339 5.14 -3.01 12.56
C VAL A 339 5.14 -4.39 11.90
N GLY A 340 6.07 -4.69 11.00
CA GLY A 340 6.12 -5.98 10.30
C GLY A 340 6.24 -7.19 11.24
N HIS A 341 6.90 -7.02 12.39
CA HIS A 341 7.00 -8.06 13.43
C HIS A 341 5.66 -8.39 14.13
N LEU A 342 4.61 -7.59 13.90
CA LEU A 342 3.26 -7.78 14.43
C LEU A 342 2.28 -8.31 13.38
N SER A 343 2.74 -8.61 12.16
CA SER A 343 1.83 -8.98 11.07
C SER A 343 1.28 -10.41 11.13
N GLY A 344 1.68 -11.19 12.14
CA GLY A 344 1.37 -12.63 12.24
C GLY A 344 2.41 -13.47 11.53
#